data_AF-A0A1X2J082-F1
#
_entry.id   AF-A0A1X2J082-F1
#
_cell.length_a   1.000
_cell.length_b   1.000
_cell.length_c   1.000
_cell.angle_alpha   90.00
_cell.angle_beta   90.00
_cell.angle_gamma   90.00
#
_symmetry.space_group_name_H-M   'P 1'
#
loop_
_entity.id
_entity.type
_entity.pdbx_description
1 polymer ?
#
loop_
_entity_poly.entity_id
_entity_poly.type
_entity_poly.pdbx_seq_one_letter_code
_entity_poly.pdbx_strand_id
1 'polypeptide(L)' 'MYMDIDEPIRFRVLRELFTDTTPTHHSTTGGANPAGRRQSVADVSASNDLAANSTKIPPYALTCTIQEDGLGLLSWWGS' A
#
# COMPACT_ATOMS: atom_id res chain seq x y z
N MET A 1 14.87 16.80 -5.74
CA MET A 1 15.32 15.41 -5.95
C MET A 1 14.10 14.59 -6.31
N TYR A 2 14.25 13.62 -7.21
CA TYR A 2 13.17 12.71 -7.63
C TYR A 2 13.51 11.29 -7.17
N MET A 3 12.49 10.45 -7.02
CA MET A 3 12.61 9.02 -6.73
C MET A 3 12.52 8.26 -8.05
N ASP A 4 13.63 7.67 -8.49
CA ASP A 4 13.70 6.92 -9.75
C ASP A 4 13.47 5.42 -9.53
N ILE A 5 13.01 4.73 -10.57
CA ILE A 5 12.81 3.28 -10.56
C ILE A 5 14.18 2.59 -10.52
N ASP A 6 14.25 1.41 -9.89
CA ASP A 6 15.44 0.57 -9.76
C ASP A 6 16.62 1.19 -8.98
N GLU A 7 16.38 2.28 -8.26
CA GLU A 7 17.38 2.90 -7.40
C GLU A 7 17.21 2.47 -5.92
N PRO A 8 18.29 2.12 -5.22
CA PRO A 8 18.17 1.58 -3.87
C PRO A 8 17.83 2.68 -2.84
N ILE A 9 16.83 2.39 -2.01
CA ILE A 9 16.33 3.29 -0.96
C ILE A 9 16.62 2.78 0.44
N ARG A 10 16.85 3.71 1.37
CA ARG A 10 16.77 3.48 2.83
C ARG A 10 15.48 4.09 3.36
N PHE A 11 14.71 3.31 4.11
CA PHE A 11 13.48 3.79 4.75
C PHE A 11 13.38 3.24 6.16
N ARG A 12 12.59 3.90 7.00
CA ARG A 12 12.30 3.43 8.35
C ARG A 12 10.87 2.90 8.44
N VAL A 13 10.71 1.72 9.03
CA VAL A 13 9.39 1.14 9.27
C VAL A 13 8.71 1.88 10.42
N LEU A 14 7.47 2.32 10.22
CA LEU A 14 6.62 2.93 11.24
C LEU A 14 5.65 1.92 11.84
N ARG A 15 5.07 1.07 10.99
CA ARG A 15 4.01 0.14 11.38
C ARG A 15 4.01 -1.07 10.46
N GLU A 16 3.67 -2.19 11.04
CA GLU A 16 3.33 -3.42 10.33
C GLU A 16 1.83 -3.71 10.46
N LEU A 17 1.24 -4.23 9.39
CA LEU A 17 -0.15 -4.67 9.36
C LEU A 17 -0.20 -6.08 8.78
N PHE A 18 -0.79 -7.00 9.53
CA PHE A 18 -1.10 -8.34 9.07
C PHE A 18 -2.62 -8.48 8.92
N THR A 19 -3.07 -8.90 7.75
CA THR A 19 -4.49 -9.14 7.48
C THR A 19 -4.69 -10.62 7.20
N ASP A 20 -5.65 -11.22 7.90
CA ASP A 20 -6.10 -12.57 7.56
C ASP A 20 -6.82 -12.53 6.20
N THR A 21 -6.28 -13.25 5.23
CA THR A 21 -6.83 -13.34 3.86
C THR A 21 -7.48 -14.70 3.61
N THR A 22 -7.76 -15.46 4.67
CA THR A 22 -8.58 -16.67 4.57
C THR A 22 -9.94 -16.33 3.95
N PRO A 23 -10.37 -17.04 2.90
CA PRO A 23 -11.67 -16.80 2.30
C PRO A 23 -12.78 -17.03 3.33
N THR A 24 -13.62 -16.03 3.60
CA THR A 24 -14.81 -16.22 4.42
C THR A 24 -15.88 -16.95 3.59
N HIS A 25 -16.30 -18.12 4.06
CA HIS A 25 -17.38 -18.87 3.42
C HIS A 25 -18.69 -18.10 3.60
N HIS A 26 -19.18 -17.46 2.55
CA HIS A 26 -20.54 -16.90 2.53
C HIS A 26 -21.58 -18.03 2.74
N SER A 27 -22.17 -18.13 3.93
CA SER A 27 -23.51 -18.70 4.04
C SER A 27 -24.47 -17.61 3.59
N THR A 28 -24.96 -17.74 2.36
CA THR A 28 -25.93 -16.83 1.73
C THR A 28 -27.27 -16.92 2.46
N THR A 29 -27.39 -16.24 3.61
CA THR A 29 -28.66 -16.13 4.33
C THR A 29 -28.85 -14.70 4.81
N GLY A 30 -29.43 -13.89 3.93
CA GLY A 30 -30.31 -12.76 4.26
C GLY A 30 -29.73 -11.57 5.04
N GLY A 31 -29.49 -10.45 4.35
CA GLY A 31 -29.70 -9.12 4.92
C GLY A 31 -28.46 -8.21 5.05
N ALA A 32 -28.37 -7.26 4.12
CA ALA A 32 -27.84 -5.89 4.26
C ALA A 32 -26.43 -5.64 4.85
N ASN A 33 -25.49 -5.20 3.99
CA ASN A 33 -24.77 -3.95 4.22
C ASN A 33 -24.12 -3.44 2.90
N PRO A 34 -24.21 -2.14 2.56
CA PRO A 34 -23.71 -1.62 1.31
C PRO A 34 -22.18 -1.53 1.35
N ALA A 35 -21.55 -2.17 0.37
CA ALA A 35 -20.20 -1.84 -0.05
C ALA A 35 -20.11 -0.36 -0.44
N GLY A 36 -19.12 0.34 0.08
CA GLY A 36 -18.87 1.74 -0.29
C GLY A 36 -17.85 2.44 0.60
N ARG A 37 -16.65 1.87 0.76
CA ARG A 37 -15.53 2.64 1.33
C ARG A 37 -15.13 3.68 0.28
N ARG A 38 -15.21 4.96 0.64
CA ARG A 38 -15.00 6.12 -0.25
C ARG A 38 -13.61 6.05 -0.89
N GLN A 39 -13.58 6.01 -2.22
CA GLN A 39 -12.38 6.22 -3.04
C GLN A 39 -11.79 7.59 -2.70
N SER A 40 -10.53 7.65 -2.29
CA SER A 40 -9.81 8.92 -2.14
C SER A 40 -9.20 9.32 -3.48
N VAL A 41 -9.09 10.62 -3.74
CA VAL A 41 -8.62 11.21 -5.01
C VAL A 41 -7.20 10.82 -5.45
N ALA A 42 -6.44 10.12 -4.59
CA ALA A 42 -5.14 9.56 -4.93
C ALA A 42 -5.21 8.29 -5.80
N ASP A 43 -6.40 7.71 -5.97
CA ASP A 43 -6.65 6.43 -6.64
C ASP A 43 -6.72 6.56 -8.19
N VAL A 44 -6.93 7.77 -8.72
CA VAL A 44 -7.19 7.99 -10.15
C VAL A 44 -5.93 7.90 -11.03
N SER A 45 -4.73 7.96 -10.43
CA SER A 45 -3.46 8.01 -11.18
C SER A 45 -2.74 6.66 -11.27
N ALA A 46 -3.32 5.59 -10.74
CA ALA A 46 -2.74 4.24 -10.75
C ALA A 46 -3.13 3.49 -12.04
N SER A 47 -2.14 3.04 -12.80
CA SER A 47 -2.27 2.23 -14.03
C SER A 47 -3.19 1.01 -13.83
N ASN A 48 -3.89 0.60 -14.90
CA ASN A 48 -5.00 -0.38 -14.90
C ASN A 48 -4.67 -1.73 -14.19
N ASP A 49 -3.42 -2.18 -14.19
CA ASP A 49 -2.98 -3.39 -13.46
C ASP A 49 -2.95 -3.20 -11.93
N LEU A 50 -2.67 -1.97 -11.47
CA LEU A 50 -2.72 -1.62 -10.05
C LEU A 50 -4.17 -1.52 -9.57
N ALA A 51 -5.09 -1.07 -10.43
CA ALA A 51 -6.52 -0.99 -10.11
C ALA A 51 -7.16 -2.38 -9.88
N ALA A 52 -6.78 -3.39 -10.66
CA ALA A 52 -7.24 -4.78 -10.47
C ALA A 52 -6.68 -5.42 -9.18
N ASN A 53 -5.47 -5.02 -8.76
CA ASN A 53 -4.88 -5.47 -7.49
C ASN A 53 -5.34 -4.65 -6.28
N SER A 54 -5.83 -3.41 -6.50
CA SER A 54 -6.27 -2.48 -5.47
C SER A 54 -7.51 -2.94 -4.70
N THR A 55 -8.26 -3.90 -5.23
CA THR A 55 -9.42 -4.49 -4.53
C THR A 55 -9.04 -5.61 -3.56
N LYS A 56 -7.81 -6.15 -3.64
CA LYS A 56 -7.36 -7.25 -2.79
C LYS A 56 -6.52 -6.71 -1.64
N ILE A 57 -6.98 -6.91 -0.41
CA ILE A 57 -6.21 -6.52 0.78
C ILE A 57 -4.98 -7.43 0.88
N PRO A 58 -3.75 -6.89 0.89
CA PRO A 58 -2.54 -7.72 1.03
C PRO A 58 -2.47 -8.33 2.44
N PRO A 59 -1.99 -9.59 2.58
CA PRO A 59 -1.89 -10.24 3.89
C PRO A 59 -0.85 -9.58 4.80
N TYR A 60 0.12 -8.87 4.23
CA TYR A 60 1.12 -8.11 4.96
C TYR A 60 1.37 -6.78 4.27
N ALA A 61 1.39 -5.70 5.06
CA ALA A 61 1.67 -4.36 4.60
C ALA A 61 2.53 -3.60 5.62
N LEU A 62 3.45 -2.78 5.11
CA LEU A 62 4.30 -1.90 5.89
C LEU A 62 3.95 -0.45 5.63
N THR A 63 3.83 0.33 6.70
CA THR A 63 3.85 1.79 6.61
C THR A 63 5.27 2.25 6.95
N CYS A 64 5.91 2.96 6.04
CA CYS A 64 7.29 3.41 6.18
C CYS A 64 7.40 4.94 6.05
N THR A 65 8.55 5.49 6.45
CA THR A 65 8.88 6.92 6.31
C THR A 65 10.31 7.12 5.80
N ILE A 66 10.53 8.28 5.18
CA ILE A 66 11.82 8.80 4.72
C ILE A 66 12.08 10.24 5.22
N GLN A 67 11.34 10.69 6.24
CA GLN A 67 11.38 12.08 6.71
C GLN A 67 12.66 12.48 7.45
N GLU A 68 13.48 11.51 7.86
CA GLU A 68 14.72 11.74 8.60
C GLU A 68 15.93 11.80 7.66
N ASP A 69 16.95 12.56 8.07
CA ASP A 69 18.20 12.66 7.33
C ASP A 69 18.86 11.28 7.14
N GLY A 70 19.43 11.05 5.96
CA GLY A 70 19.99 9.75 5.58
C GLY A 70 18.99 8.76 4.97
N LEU A 71 17.69 9.05 4.96
CA LEU A 71 16.65 8.21 4.34
C LEU A 71 16.26 8.67 2.93
N GLY A 72 15.52 7.85 2.20
CA GLY A 72 15.26 8.04 0.77
C GLY A 72 16.34 7.36 -0.07
N LEU A 73 16.68 7.92 -1.23
CA LEU A 73 17.67 7.29 -2.11
C LEU A 73 19.07 7.37 -1.51
N LEU A 74 19.84 6.31 -1.71
CA LEU A 74 21.25 6.29 -1.28
C LEU A 74 22.07 7.37 -1.99
N SER A 75 21.77 7.69 -3.25
CA SER A 75 22.47 8.73 -4.01
C SER A 75 22.29 10.15 -3.45
N TRP A 76 21.21 10.40 -2.69
CA TRP A 76 20.90 11.72 -2.13
C TRP A 76 21.90 12.17 -1.06
N TRP A 77 22.54 11.21 -0.40
CA TRP A 77 23.37 11.47 0.79
C TRP A 77 24.87 11.43 0.51
N GLY A 78 25.27 11.21 -0.74
CA GLY A 78 26.66 10.96 -1.11
C GLY A 78 27.11 9.56 -0.72
N SER A 79 28.03 9.00 -1.52
CA SER A 79 28.69 7.71 -1.23
C SER A 79 29.63 7.80 -0.04
#